data_AF-A0A0Q5Z7J7-F1
#
_entry.id   AF-A0A0Q5Z7J7-F1
#
_cell.length_a   1.000
_cell.length_b   1.000
_cell.length_c   1.000
_cell.angle_alpha   90.00
_cell.angle_beta   90.00
_cell.angle_gamma   90.00
#
_symmetry.space_group_name_H-M   'P 1'
#
loop_
_entity.id
_entity.type
_entity.pdbx_description
1 polymer ?
#
loop_
_entity_poly.entity_id
_entity_poly.type
_entity_poly.pdbx_seq_one_letter_code
_entity_poly.pdbx_strand_id
1 'polypeptide(L)'
;MERIAGPICGHYLAAYAVSDADGYIGYAKVYAARPISPWEGGIAVWKVAAGPYPIESLAIDAVLAKAERVMWEASTFQVLWDESEGVRR
;
A
#
# COMPACT_ATOMS: atom_id res chain seq x y z
N MET A 1 -9.61 -8.62 -8.57
CA MET A 1 -8.28 -8.43 -9.17
C MET A 1 -7.30 -7.97 -8.10
N GLU A 2 -6.06 -8.46 -8.17
CA GLU A 2 -5.00 -8.15 -7.21
C GLU A 2 -3.71 -7.79 -7.95
N ARG A 3 -2.89 -6.92 -7.37
CA ARG A 3 -1.59 -6.56 -7.93
C ARG A 3 -0.55 -6.38 -6.83
N ILE A 4 0.64 -6.94 -7.05
CA ILE A 4 1.82 -6.65 -6.24
C ILE A 4 2.75 -5.73 -7.03
N ALA A 5 3.17 -4.63 -6.42
CA ALA A 5 4.07 -3.65 -7.01
C ALA A 5 5.27 -3.36 -6.09
N GLY A 6 6.35 -2.88 -6.68
CA GLY A 6 7.58 -2.49 -5.98
C GLY A 6 8.79 -3.39 -6.26
N PRO A 7 9.92 -3.13 -5.57
CA PRO A 7 10.03 -2.25 -4.41
C PRO A 7 9.94 -0.75 -4.75
N ILE A 8 9.29 0.03 -3.88
CA ILE A 8 9.22 1.51 -3.90
C ILE A 8 9.69 1.99 -2.53
N CYS A 9 10.74 2.82 -2.48
CA CYS A 9 11.36 3.26 -1.21
C CYS A 9 11.65 2.08 -0.25
N GLY A 10 12.11 0.95 -0.78
CA GLY A 10 12.39 -0.27 0.00
C GLY A 10 11.18 -1.12 0.39
N HIS A 11 9.96 -0.75 -0.01
CA HIS A 11 8.71 -1.42 0.39
C HIS A 11 7.95 -2.01 -0.80
N TYR A 12 7.10 -2.99 -0.53
CA TYR A 12 6.21 -3.60 -1.51
C TYR A 12 4.76 -3.23 -1.23
N LEU A 13 3.99 -3.04 -2.30
CA LEU A 13 2.56 -2.79 -2.25
C LEU A 13 1.81 -4.04 -2.70
N ALA A 14 0.80 -4.46 -1.93
CA ALA A 14 -0.20 -5.42 -2.40
C ALA A 14 -1.55 -4.72 -2.46
N ALA A 15 -2.07 -4.55 -3.68
CA ALA A 15 -3.31 -3.85 -3.96
C ALA A 15 -4.42 -4.80 -4.41
N TYR A 16 -5.65 -4.45 -4.02
CA TYR A 16 -6.88 -5.13 -4.41
C TYR A 16 -8.01 -4.10 -4.46
N ALA A 17 -9.11 -4.42 -5.14
CA ALA A 17 -10.32 -3.60 -5.10
C ALA A 17 -11.50 -4.39 -4.52
N VAL A 18 -12.43 -3.66 -3.94
CA VAL A 18 -13.71 -4.18 -3.42
C VAL A 18 -14.84 -3.40 -4.07
N SER A 19 -15.85 -4.09 -4.56
CA SER A 19 -17.07 -3.46 -5.09
C SER A 19 -17.86 -2.81 -3.96
N ASP A 20 -18.37 -1.62 -4.22
CA ASP A 20 -19.22 -0.82 -3.34
C ASP A 20 -20.46 -0.33 -4.12
N ALA A 21 -21.44 0.27 -3.44
CA ALA A 21 -22.66 0.77 -4.06
C ALA A 21 -22.40 1.79 -5.19
N ASP A 22 -21.32 2.59 -5.04
CA ASP A 22 -20.96 3.67 -5.96
C ASP A 22 -19.79 3.29 -6.92
N GLY A 23 -19.38 2.02 -6.96
CA GLY A 23 -18.30 1.55 -7.83
C GLY A 23 -17.31 0.63 -7.13
N TYR A 24 -16.02 0.98 -7.15
CA TYR A 24 -14.95 0.18 -6.55
C TYR A 24 -14.05 1.03 -5.66
N ILE A 25 -13.72 0.51 -4.48
CA ILE A 25 -12.70 1.08 -3.60
C ILE A 25 -11.42 0.25 -3.74
N GLY A 26 -10.34 0.91 -4.13
CA GLY A 26 -9.00 0.33 -4.17
C GLY A 26 -8.34 0.42 -2.81
N TYR A 27 -7.72 -0.67 -2.37
CA TYR A 27 -6.93 -0.76 -1.16
C TYR A 27 -5.52 -1.23 -1.49
N ALA A 28 -4.51 -0.66 -0.85
CA ALA A 28 -3.13 -1.11 -0.90
C ALA A 28 -2.58 -1.30 0.51
N LYS A 29 -1.93 -2.45 0.73
CA LYS A 29 -1.17 -2.76 1.94
C LYS A 29 0.31 -2.62 1.64
N VAL A 30 1.04 -1.93 2.52
CA VAL A 30 2.49 -1.72 2.41
C VAL A 30 3.21 -2.73 3.28
N TYR A 31 4.27 -3.36 2.75
CA TYR A 31 5.06 -4.37 3.43
C TYR A 31 6.56 -4.05 3.30
N ALA A 32 7.33 -4.35 4.35
CA ALA A 32 8.79 -4.25 4.33
C ALA A 32 9.45 -5.37 3.48
N ALA A 33 8.80 -6.51 3.35
CA ALA A 33 9.22 -7.62 2.49
C ALA A 33 8.16 -7.92 1.42
N ARG A 34 8.56 -8.53 0.32
CA ARG A 34 7.62 -8.85 -0.78
C ARG A 34 6.56 -9.85 -0.31
N PRO A 35 5.26 -9.48 -0.29
CA PRO A 35 4.21 -10.41 0.09
C PRO A 35 3.92 -11.40 -1.05
N ILE A 36 3.25 -12.51 -0.73
CA ILE A 36 2.76 -13.49 -1.73
C ILE A 36 1.43 -13.02 -2.32
N SER A 37 0.57 -12.42 -1.50
CA SER A 37 -0.72 -11.83 -1.88
C SER A 37 -1.12 -10.71 -0.91
N PRO A 38 -2.14 -9.89 -1.24
CA PRO A 38 -2.72 -8.95 -0.29
C PRO A 38 -3.34 -9.60 0.95
N TRP A 39 -3.63 -10.90 0.92
CA TRP A 39 -4.29 -11.64 2.00
C TRP A 39 -3.30 -12.40 2.88
N GLU A 40 -2.17 -12.82 2.32
CA GLU A 40 -1.16 -13.68 2.98
C GLU A 40 0.22 -12.99 3.05
N GLY A 41 0.24 -11.67 3.17
CA GLY A 41 1.45 -10.85 3.12
C GLY A 41 2.19 -10.65 4.46
N GLY A 42 1.70 -11.23 5.56
CA GLY A 42 2.21 -10.93 6.90
C GLY A 42 1.69 -9.60 7.46
N ILE A 43 2.46 -8.95 8.33
CA ILE A 43 2.08 -7.67 8.95
C ILE A 43 2.32 -6.53 7.96
N ALA A 44 1.24 -5.88 7.53
CA ALA A 44 1.34 -4.66 6.75
C ALA A 44 1.73 -3.49 7.67
N VAL A 45 2.76 -2.73 7.28
CA VAL A 45 3.24 -1.55 8.03
C VAL A 45 2.34 -0.34 7.80
N TRP A 46 1.61 -0.31 6.68
CA TRP A 46 0.70 0.78 6.35
C TRP A 46 -0.42 0.32 5.42
N LYS A 47 -1.53 1.07 5.37
CA LYS A 47 -2.67 0.82 4.49
C LYS A 47 -3.13 2.12 3.83
N VAL A 48 -3.44 2.03 2.54
CA VAL A 48 -3.92 3.14 1.72
C VAL A 48 -5.21 2.73 1.05
N ALA A 49 -6.16 3.65 0.93
CA ALA A 49 -7.39 3.46 0.17
C ALA A 49 -7.60 4.61 -0.82
N ALA A 50 -8.21 4.32 -1.96
CA ALA A 50 -8.61 5.28 -2.98
C ALA A 50 -9.94 4.87 -3.64
N GLY A 51 -10.84 5.82 -3.82
CA GLY A 51 -12.13 5.61 -4.48
C GLY A 51 -13.27 6.41 -3.84
N PRO A 52 -14.50 6.20 -4.33
CA PRO A 52 -14.88 5.20 -5.33
C PRO A 52 -14.43 5.52 -6.77
N TYR A 53 -14.25 4.46 -7.58
CA TYR A 53 -13.97 4.53 -9.01
C TYR A 53 -14.93 3.65 -9.81
N PRO A 54 -15.25 3.99 -11.07
CA PRO A 54 -16.25 3.28 -11.86
C PRO A 54 -15.88 1.84 -12.24
N ILE A 55 -14.59 1.50 -12.28
CA ILE A 55 -14.12 0.16 -12.65
C ILE A 55 -13.00 -0.32 -11.73
N GLU A 56 -12.93 -1.64 -11.54
CA GLU A 56 -11.99 -2.31 -10.64
C GLU A 56 -10.52 -1.98 -10.94
N SER A 57 -10.11 -2.03 -12.21
CA SER A 57 -8.72 -1.76 -12.61
C SER A 57 -8.29 -0.33 -12.30
N LEU A 58 -9.18 0.65 -12.49
CA LEU A 58 -8.91 2.04 -12.18
C LEU A 58 -8.75 2.26 -10.67
N ALA A 59 -9.53 1.56 -9.85
CA ALA A 59 -9.38 1.60 -8.39
C ALA A 59 -8.01 1.06 -7.95
N ILE A 60 -7.52 -0.02 -8.57
CA ILE A 60 -6.18 -0.58 -8.31
C ILE A 60 -5.08 0.40 -8.75
N ASP A 61 -5.18 0.95 -9.97
CA ASP A 61 -4.17 1.89 -10.48
C ASP A 61 -4.12 3.16 -9.62
N ALA A 62 -5.27 3.67 -9.21
CA ALA A 62 -5.38 4.86 -8.38
C ALA A 62 -4.81 4.65 -6.96
N VAL A 63 -5.10 3.51 -6.31
CA VAL A 63 -4.57 3.26 -4.97
C VAL A 63 -3.05 3.01 -4.99
N LEU A 64 -2.52 2.40 -6.05
CA LEU A 64 -1.08 2.23 -6.24
C LEU A 64 -0.38 3.58 -6.42
N ALA A 65 -0.90 4.44 -7.32
CA ALA A 65 -0.33 5.77 -7.52
C ALA A 65 -0.38 6.63 -6.24
N LYS A 66 -1.49 6.55 -5.50
CA LYS A 66 -1.63 7.22 -4.21
C LYS A 66 -0.64 6.69 -3.17
N ALA A 67 -0.48 5.37 -3.06
CA ALA A 67 0.43 4.74 -2.12
C ALA A 67 1.89 5.07 -2.44
N GLU A 68 2.29 5.03 -3.72
CA GLU A 68 3.62 5.43 -4.17
C GLU A 68 3.92 6.88 -3.79
N ARG A 69 2.98 7.80 -4.05
CA ARG A 69 3.14 9.21 -3.67
C ARG A 69 3.34 9.39 -2.17
N VAL A 70 2.50 8.75 -1.35
CA VAL A 70 2.60 8.83 0.12
C VAL A 70 3.93 8.29 0.61
N MET A 71 4.44 7.20 0.03
CA MET A 71 5.75 6.65 0.39
C MET A 71 6.89 7.59 0.02
N TRP A 72 6.85 8.21 -1.16
CA TRP A 72 7.84 9.21 -1.55
C TRP A 72 7.83 10.41 -0.62
N GLU A 73 6.65 10.95 -0.30
CA GLU A 73 6.49 12.06 0.65
C GLU A 73 7.06 11.66 2.03
N ALA A 74 6.66 10.50 2.58
CA ALA A 74 7.15 10.04 3.87
C ALA A 74 8.67 9.77 3.90
N SER A 75 9.24 9.23 2.82
CA SER A 75 10.68 8.99 2.69
C SER A 75 11.47 10.30 2.64
N THR A 76 10.90 11.34 2.04
CA THR A 76 11.51 12.66 1.89
C THR A 76 11.56 13.41 3.23
N PHE A 77 10.53 13.25 4.07
CA PHE A 77 10.47 13.92 5.37
C PHE A 77 11.08 13.10 6.53
N GLN A 78 11.60 11.88 6.30
CA GLN A 78 12.02 10.93 7.36
C GLN A 78 10.91 10.65 8.41
N VAL A 79 9.63 10.84 8.09
CA VAL A 79 8.55 10.86 9.10
C VAL A 79 8.06 9.47 9.51
N LEU A 80 8.42 8.40 8.79
CA LEU A 80 7.83 7.07 9.06
C LEU A 80 8.79 5.97 9.51
N TRP A 81 10.11 6.19 9.57
CA TRP A 81 11.04 5.05 9.64
C TRP A 81 12.16 5.23 10.66
N ASP A 82 11.77 5.54 11.90
CA ASP A 82 12.66 5.33 13.05
C ASP A 82 12.34 3.96 13.68
N GLU A 83 13.07 2.92 13.26
CA GLU A 83 13.06 1.59 13.91
C GLU A 83 13.99 1.55 15.15
N SER A 84 14.32 2.70 15.78
CA SER A 84 15.31 2.74 16.87
C SER A 84 14.77 2.62 18.30
N GLU A 85 13.51 2.23 18.52
CA GLU A 85 13.03 1.82 19.86
C GLU A 85 13.22 0.30 20.05
N GLY A 86 14.48 -0.14 20.11
CA GLY A 86 14.77 -1.58 20.23
C GLY A 86 16.18 -1.98 20.68
N VAL A 87 17.04 -1.04 21.12
CA VAL A 87 18.27 -1.39 21.85
C VAL A 87 18.39 -0.50 23.09
N ARG A 88 17.73 -0.92 24.16
CA ARG A 88 18.20 -0.59 25.51
C ARG A 88 18.79 -1.84 26.14
N ARG A 89 20.01 -1.63 26.62
CA ARG A 89 20.99 -2.55 27.21
C ARG A 89 20.43 -3.42 28.33
#